data_AF-A0A946JTS9-F1
#
_entry.id   AF-A0A946JTS9-F1
#
_cell.length_a   1.000
_cell.length_b   1.000
_cell.length_c   1.000
_cell.angle_alpha   90.00
_cell.angle_beta   90.00
_cell.angle_gamma   90.00
#
_symmetry.space_group_name_H-M   'P 1'
#
loop_
_entity.id
_entity.type
_entity.pdbx_description
1 polymer ?
#
loop_
_entity_poly.entity_id
_entity_poly.type
_entity_poly.pdbx_seq_one_letter_code
_entity_poly.pdbx_strand_id
1 'polypeptide(L)'
;MKKSIFPIVLIVIVLILSGGLFVVNEKEQAIIIQFGKPVGKIITDAGLKFKMPLIQTVIKFDKRILEWDGSANEIPTKDNKYIFIDAFARWKIVDALQFYKSAKNEMLAQSRLDDIIDGAVRDEITNRTMNEIIRSTQRQMETSEEREEGDISAEDSESQVSQGARLDILQSIKDNVAIRLSELKMGIEVIDIQLKRINYNKQVQSKLFNRMISEQNMIAEKYRGQGQGKKQEILGMQIQKSKEVRSQAYLEAQIIKGDADAEAVSIYANAYNKSPEFYNFKKSLETYIKTLDSTTKVIMSTDGKYFKYLTQ
;
A
#
# COMPACT_ATOMS: atom_id res chain seq x y z
N MET A 1 93.28 8.18 26.58
CA MET A 1 92.37 7.19 25.95
C MET A 1 90.87 7.42 26.22
N LYS A 2 90.43 8.42 27.04
CA LYS A 2 88.99 8.70 27.24
C LYS A 2 88.35 9.68 26.22
N LYS A 3 89.14 10.43 25.43
CA LYS A 3 88.61 11.43 24.47
C LYS A 3 88.16 10.85 23.11
N SER A 4 88.54 9.62 22.72
CA SER A 4 88.10 9.00 21.46
C SER A 4 86.82 8.15 21.58
N ILE A 5 86.39 7.80 22.81
CA ILE A 5 85.15 7.05 23.07
C ILE A 5 83.93 8.00 23.06
N PHE A 6 84.13 9.24 23.49
CA PHE A 6 83.07 10.27 23.55
C PHE A 6 82.36 10.52 22.21
N PRO A 7 83.05 10.69 21.05
CA PRO A 7 82.37 10.89 19.77
C PRO A 7 81.59 9.65 19.30
N ILE A 8 82.05 8.44 19.61
CA ILE A 8 81.37 7.20 19.25
C ILE A 8 80.08 7.04 20.06
N VAL A 9 80.13 7.29 21.37
CA VAL A 9 78.95 7.28 22.25
C VAL A 9 77.95 8.35 21.82
N LEU A 10 78.42 9.54 21.44
CA LEU A 10 77.58 10.62 20.94
C LEU A 10 76.87 10.24 19.64
N ILE A 11 77.57 9.61 18.69
CA ILE A 11 76.99 9.11 17.44
C ILE A 11 75.92 8.05 17.71
N VAL A 12 76.18 7.10 18.61
CA VAL A 12 75.22 6.06 18.98
C VAL A 12 73.98 6.66 19.64
N ILE A 13 74.15 7.64 20.52
CA ILE A 13 73.03 8.37 21.15
C ILE A 13 72.20 9.11 20.11
N VAL A 14 72.83 9.84 19.18
CA VAL A 14 72.14 10.57 18.10
C VAL A 14 71.39 9.61 17.19
N LEU A 15 71.99 8.46 16.88
CA LEU A 15 71.37 7.43 16.02
C LEU A 15 70.16 6.80 16.72
N ILE A 16 70.25 6.53 18.03
CA ILE A 16 69.14 6.07 18.86
C ILE A 16 68.02 7.12 18.91
N LEU A 17 68.34 8.38 19.20
CA LEU A 17 67.37 9.49 19.24
C LEU A 17 66.68 9.69 17.88
N SER A 18 67.40 9.56 16.76
CA SER A 18 66.81 9.70 15.43
C SER A 18 65.71 8.66 15.16
N GLY A 19 65.87 7.44 15.67
CA GLY A 19 64.87 6.37 15.56
C GLY A 19 63.64 6.53 16.45
N GLY A 20 63.63 7.53 17.34
CA GLY A 20 62.51 7.86 18.22
C GLY A 20 61.46 8.80 17.59
N LEU A 21 61.73 9.38 16.43
CA LEU A 21 60.82 10.31 15.78
C LEU A 21 59.76 9.59 14.94
N PHE A 22 58.50 9.98 15.08
CA PHE A 22 57.41 9.50 14.23
C PHE A 22 56.47 10.64 13.87
N VAL A 23 55.84 10.51 12.70
CA VAL A 23 54.88 11.50 12.18
C VAL A 23 53.48 10.93 12.30
N VAL A 24 52.55 11.73 12.84
CA VAL A 24 51.12 11.45 12.86
C VAL A 24 50.43 12.39 11.89
N ASN A 25 49.71 11.82 10.92
CA ASN A 25 48.92 12.58 9.96
C ASN A 25 47.58 13.00 10.59
N GLU A 26 46.93 14.01 10.04
CA GLU A 26 45.62 14.50 10.54
C GLU A 26 44.50 13.44 10.47
N LYS A 27 44.61 12.49 9.53
CA LYS A 27 43.70 11.34 9.38
C LYS A 27 43.99 10.20 10.35
N GLU A 28 45.12 10.23 11.05
CA GLU A 28 45.60 9.15 11.91
C GLU A 28 45.52 9.58 13.37
N GLN A 29 45.27 8.62 14.24
CA GLN A 29 45.50 8.75 15.68
C GLN A 29 46.49 7.68 16.11
N ALA A 30 47.35 8.02 17.07
CA ALA A 30 48.42 7.14 17.48
C ALA A 30 48.33 6.80 18.97
N ILE A 31 48.62 5.55 19.29
CA ILE A 31 48.86 5.09 20.65
C ILE A 31 50.28 4.59 20.78
N ILE A 32 50.94 5.02 21.86
CA ILE A 32 52.26 4.53 22.22
C ILE A 32 52.04 3.35 23.17
N ILE A 33 52.65 2.22 22.84
CA ILE A 33 52.66 1.05 23.71
C ILE A 33 54.09 0.74 24.13
N GLN A 34 54.23 0.30 25.38
CA GLN A 34 55.50 -0.11 25.97
C GLN A 34 55.34 -1.54 26.47
N PHE A 35 56.13 -2.47 25.93
CA PHE A 35 56.03 -3.90 26.28
C PHE A 35 54.59 -4.45 26.21
N GLY A 36 53.83 -4.05 25.20
CA GLY A 36 52.44 -4.50 24.99
C GLY A 36 51.37 -3.81 25.85
N LYS A 37 51.76 -2.97 26.82
CA LYS A 37 50.82 -2.15 27.60
C LYS A 37 50.75 -0.72 27.01
N PRO A 38 49.56 -0.13 26.84
CA PRO A 38 49.45 1.25 26.40
C PRO A 38 50.00 2.20 27.48
N VAL A 39 50.84 3.14 27.07
CA VAL A 39 51.48 4.13 27.95
C VAL A 39 51.11 5.53 27.46
N GLY A 40 50.43 6.29 28.32
CA GLY A 40 50.06 7.68 28.06
C GLY A 40 48.63 7.88 27.54
N LYS A 41 48.32 9.14 27.22
CA LYS A 41 47.06 9.57 26.62
C LYS A 41 47.10 9.40 25.09
N ILE A 42 45.93 9.32 24.47
CA ILE A 42 45.78 9.21 23.02
C ILE A 42 46.38 10.46 22.36
N ILE A 43 47.13 10.26 21.27
CA ILE A 43 47.70 11.36 20.48
C ILE A 43 46.84 11.55 19.25
N THR A 44 45.98 12.58 19.29
CA THR A 44 45.09 12.98 18.20
C THR A 44 45.62 14.16 17.38
N ASP A 45 46.59 14.91 17.92
CA ASP A 45 47.17 16.06 17.26
C ASP A 45 48.19 15.62 16.20
N ALA A 46 48.00 16.12 14.99
CA ALA A 46 48.93 15.91 13.89
C ALA A 46 50.31 16.52 14.19
N GLY A 47 51.35 15.90 13.67
CA GLY A 47 52.70 16.43 13.73
C GLY A 47 53.77 15.41 14.12
N LEU A 48 54.97 15.94 14.32
CA LEU A 48 56.14 15.18 14.74
C LEU A 48 56.05 14.90 16.24
N LYS A 49 56.12 13.63 16.61
CA LYS A 49 56.07 13.17 17.99
C LYS A 49 57.27 12.28 18.27
N PHE A 50 57.67 12.21 19.54
CA PHE A 50 58.81 11.43 19.98
C PHE A 50 58.33 10.23 20.80
N LYS A 51 58.81 9.05 20.44
CA LYS A 51 58.68 7.81 21.21
C LYS A 51 60.07 7.40 21.68
N MET A 52 60.15 6.66 22.78
CA MET A 52 61.42 6.06 23.20
C MET A 52 61.82 4.93 22.24
N PRO A 53 62.97 5.04 21.56
CA PRO A 53 63.51 4.00 20.69
C PRO A 53 63.77 2.70 21.50
N LEU A 54 63.76 1.56 20.81
CA LEU A 54 63.84 0.17 21.34
C LEU A 54 62.66 -0.32 22.21
N ILE A 55 62.07 0.50 23.06
CA ILE A 55 61.11 0.03 24.08
C ILE A 55 59.66 0.31 23.67
N GLN A 56 59.43 1.44 23.00
CA GLN A 56 58.10 1.88 22.62
C GLN A 56 57.80 1.64 21.14
N THR A 57 56.63 1.05 20.88
CA THR A 57 56.06 0.92 19.54
C THR A 57 54.85 1.82 19.40
N VAL A 58 54.63 2.32 18.18
CA VAL A 58 53.51 3.19 17.86
C VAL A 58 52.57 2.42 16.96
N ILE A 59 51.33 2.27 17.41
CA ILE A 59 50.26 1.74 16.59
C ILE A 59 49.40 2.93 16.17
N LYS A 60 49.10 2.99 14.89
CA LYS A 60 48.27 4.03 14.29
C LYS A 60 46.92 3.47 13.92
N PHE A 61 45.88 4.25 14.15
CA PHE A 61 44.51 3.94 13.75
C PHE A 61 43.97 5.07 12.89
N ASP A 62 42.99 4.76 12.05
CA ASP A 62 42.27 5.79 11.30
C ASP A 62 41.37 6.60 12.25
N LYS A 63 41.28 7.90 12.01
CA LYS A 63 40.40 8.84 12.73
C LYS A 63 39.13 9.14 11.93
N ARG A 64 39.11 8.79 10.64
CA ARG A 64 37.98 9.05 9.74
C ARG A 64 36.78 8.16 10.08
N ILE A 65 35.67 8.50 9.44
CA ILE A 65 34.48 7.64 9.44
C ILE A 65 34.80 6.43 8.57
N LEU A 66 34.65 5.25 9.17
CA LEU A 66 34.80 3.96 8.54
C LEU A 66 33.42 3.39 8.22
N GLU A 67 33.36 2.59 7.16
CA GLU A 67 32.14 1.91 6.74
C GLU A 67 32.05 0.52 7.37
N TRP A 68 30.82 0.12 7.65
CA TRP A 68 30.44 -1.25 7.97
C TRP A 68 29.31 -1.62 7.01
N ASP A 69 29.49 -2.69 6.23
CA ASP A 69 28.48 -3.22 5.30
C ASP A 69 28.11 -4.63 5.76
N GLY A 70 26.92 -4.76 6.32
CA GLY A 70 26.41 -6.01 6.85
C GLY A 70 25.99 -6.96 5.72
N SER A 71 26.09 -8.25 6.00
CA SER A 71 25.63 -9.28 5.07
C SER A 71 24.10 -9.41 5.09
N ALA A 72 23.52 -9.76 3.94
CA ALA A 72 22.09 -10.02 3.83
C ALA A 72 21.69 -11.20 4.73
N ASN A 73 20.90 -10.93 5.76
CA ASN A 73 20.45 -11.95 6.71
C ASN A 73 18.93 -12.16 6.60
N GLU A 74 18.50 -13.42 6.69
CA GLU A 74 17.08 -13.77 6.75
C GLU A 74 16.58 -13.67 8.19
N ILE A 75 15.60 -12.80 8.41
CA ILE A 75 15.07 -12.47 9.75
C ILE A 75 13.54 -12.63 9.73
N PRO A 76 12.95 -13.31 10.72
CA PRO A 76 11.50 -13.33 10.88
C PRO A 76 11.00 -11.99 11.43
N THR A 77 9.84 -11.54 10.94
CA THR A 77 9.12 -10.38 11.49
C THR A 77 8.05 -10.82 12.48
N LYS A 78 7.48 -9.87 13.22
CA LYS A 78 6.33 -10.11 14.13
C LYS A 78 5.15 -10.78 13.43
N ASP A 79 4.97 -10.53 12.14
CA ASP A 79 3.92 -11.12 11.30
C ASP A 79 4.23 -12.57 10.85
N ASN A 80 5.29 -13.20 11.38
CA ASN A 80 5.78 -14.51 10.95
C ASN A 80 6.14 -14.57 9.45
N LYS A 81 6.61 -13.45 8.89
CA LYS A 81 7.14 -13.37 7.52
C LYS A 81 8.65 -13.26 7.58
N TYR A 82 9.33 -14.07 6.77
CA TYR A 82 10.77 -13.99 6.61
C TYR A 82 11.17 -12.96 5.55
N ILE A 83 12.10 -12.08 5.92
CA ILE A 83 12.63 -11.02 5.07
C ILE A 83 14.16 -11.05 5.07
N PHE A 84 14.75 -10.75 3.93
CA PHE A 84 16.17 -10.44 3.76
C PHE A 84 16.38 -8.96 4.03
N ILE A 85 17.24 -8.65 5.01
CA ILE A 85 17.62 -7.29 5.34
C ILE A 85 19.12 -7.12 5.12
N ASP A 86 19.45 -6.06 4.38
CA ASP A 86 20.81 -5.54 4.23
C ASP A 86 20.89 -4.24 5.03
N ALA A 87 21.84 -4.14 5.95
CA ALA A 87 22.09 -2.96 6.75
C ALA A 87 23.52 -2.45 6.52
N PHE A 88 23.70 -1.14 6.63
CA PHE A 88 25.02 -0.52 6.63
C PHE A 88 25.10 0.51 7.75
N ALA A 89 26.32 0.74 8.23
CA ALA A 89 26.57 1.66 9.33
C ALA A 89 27.85 2.44 9.08
N ARG A 90 27.91 3.61 9.71
CA ARG A 90 29.08 4.48 9.70
C ARG A 90 29.58 4.60 11.12
N TRP A 91 30.85 4.29 11.34
CA TRP A 91 31.44 4.28 12.68
C TRP A 91 32.79 4.99 12.69
N LYS A 92 33.24 5.41 13.86
CA LYS A 92 34.55 6.05 14.06
C LYS A 92 35.18 5.58 15.36
N ILE A 93 36.51 5.58 15.40
CA ILE A 93 37.26 5.27 16.62
C ILE A 93 37.45 6.57 17.41
N VAL A 94 36.77 6.69 18.55
CA VAL A 94 36.86 7.86 19.44
C VAL A 94 37.95 7.68 20.48
N ASP A 95 38.06 6.48 21.05
CA ASP A 95 39.08 6.14 22.04
C ASP A 95 39.96 5.00 21.54
N ALA A 96 41.13 5.37 21.01
CA ALA A 96 42.13 4.42 20.51
C ALA A 96 42.67 3.46 21.59
N LEU A 97 42.65 3.86 22.87
CA LEU A 97 43.15 3.03 23.97
C LEU A 97 42.16 1.92 24.30
N GLN A 98 40.87 2.25 24.38
CA GLN A 98 39.80 1.27 24.58
C GLN A 98 39.67 0.35 23.36
N PHE A 99 39.82 0.92 22.15
CA PHE A 99 39.85 0.15 20.91
C PHE A 99 40.99 -0.85 20.86
N TYR A 100 42.21 -0.44 21.23
CA TYR A 100 43.35 -1.35 21.25
C TYR A 100 43.17 -2.48 22.27
N LYS A 101 42.56 -2.21 23.43
CA LYS A 101 42.32 -3.23 24.47
C LYS A 101 41.27 -4.26 24.05
N SER A 102 40.22 -3.83 23.35
CA SER A 102 39.08 -4.67 22.99
C SER A 102 39.27 -5.34 21.61
N ALA A 103 39.43 -4.54 20.56
CA ALA A 103 39.47 -4.99 19.17
C ALA A 103 40.89 -5.17 18.63
N LYS A 104 41.88 -4.40 19.12
CA LYS A 104 43.27 -4.37 18.63
C LYS A 104 43.47 -3.87 17.19
N ASN A 105 42.66 -4.31 16.23
CA ASN A 105 42.72 -3.96 14.82
C ASN A 105 41.32 -3.77 14.21
N GLU A 106 41.28 -3.21 13.00
CA GLU A 106 40.04 -2.92 12.29
C GLU A 106 39.27 -4.20 11.90
N MET A 107 39.96 -5.27 11.50
CA MET A 107 39.32 -6.53 11.10
C MET A 107 38.51 -7.16 12.26
N LEU A 108 39.06 -7.19 13.47
CA LEU A 108 38.35 -7.69 14.63
C LEU A 108 37.24 -6.72 15.06
N ALA A 109 37.44 -5.41 14.90
CA ALA A 109 36.39 -4.44 15.13
C ALA A 109 35.20 -4.65 14.20
N GLN A 110 35.45 -4.86 12.90
CA GLN A 110 34.43 -5.20 11.90
C GLN A 110 33.65 -6.45 12.31
N SER A 111 34.35 -7.55 12.65
CA SER A 111 33.69 -8.79 13.11
C SER A 111 32.86 -8.60 14.40
N ARG A 112 33.29 -7.73 15.32
CA ARG A 112 32.50 -7.40 16.51
C ARG A 112 31.29 -6.53 16.18
N LEU A 113 31.43 -5.60 15.24
CA LEU A 113 30.33 -4.79 14.74
C LEU A 113 29.32 -5.66 13.98
N ASP A 114 29.76 -6.69 13.25
CA ASP A 114 28.88 -7.68 12.64
C ASP A 114 27.97 -8.30 13.71
N ASP A 115 28.55 -8.91 14.75
CA ASP A 115 27.81 -9.57 15.82
C ASP A 115 26.84 -8.61 16.55
N ILE A 116 27.27 -7.37 16.81
CA ILE A 116 26.51 -6.39 17.60
C ILE A 116 25.39 -5.76 16.77
N ILE A 117 25.72 -5.25 15.57
CA ILE A 117 24.77 -4.54 14.71
C ILE A 117 23.78 -5.53 14.10
N ASP A 118 24.22 -6.65 13.56
CA ASP A 118 23.29 -7.67 13.02
C ASP A 118 22.37 -8.21 14.11
N GLY A 119 22.91 -8.42 15.32
CA GLY A 119 22.12 -8.82 16.49
C GLY A 119 21.07 -7.78 16.85
N ALA A 120 21.45 -6.50 16.96
CA ALA A 120 20.51 -5.42 17.31
C ALA A 120 19.44 -5.19 16.22
N VAL A 121 19.83 -5.24 14.94
CA VAL A 121 18.88 -5.17 13.82
C VAL A 121 17.90 -6.33 13.89
N ARG A 122 18.37 -7.56 14.12
CA ARG A 122 17.51 -8.75 14.25
C ARG A 122 16.52 -8.61 15.40
N ASP A 123 16.98 -8.18 16.57
CA ASP A 123 16.14 -8.04 17.77
C ASP A 123 15.02 -7.02 17.56
N GLU A 124 15.32 -5.87 16.94
CA GLU A 124 14.31 -4.84 16.67
C GLU A 124 13.34 -5.30 15.57
N ILE A 125 13.82 -5.87 14.47
CA ILE A 125 12.99 -6.31 13.35
C ILE A 125 12.03 -7.43 13.74
N THR A 126 12.45 -8.35 14.61
CA THR A 126 11.61 -9.46 15.09
C THR A 126 10.38 -8.96 15.85
N ASN A 127 10.49 -7.80 16.51
CA ASN A 127 9.41 -7.21 17.31
C ASN A 127 8.49 -6.26 16.52
N ARG A 128 8.75 -6.05 15.22
CA ARG A 128 8.02 -5.09 14.37
C ARG A 128 7.28 -5.79 13.23
N THR A 129 6.21 -5.16 12.78
CA THR A 129 5.47 -5.62 11.60
C THR A 129 6.14 -5.13 10.32
N MET A 130 5.91 -5.83 9.20
CA MET A 130 6.55 -5.45 7.93
C MET A 130 6.10 -4.06 7.43
N ASN A 131 4.85 -3.68 7.74
CA ASN A 131 4.32 -2.37 7.38
C ASN A 131 5.03 -1.24 8.13
N GLU A 132 5.38 -1.45 9.41
CA GLU A 132 6.14 -0.48 10.22
C GLU A 132 7.58 -0.30 9.69
N ILE A 133 8.23 -1.39 9.27
CA ILE A 133 9.62 -1.35 8.80
C ILE A 133 9.75 -0.56 7.48
N ILE A 134 8.76 -0.66 6.58
CA ILE A 134 8.78 0.01 5.28
C ILE A 134 8.30 1.47 5.37
N ARG A 135 7.31 1.76 6.22
CA ARG A 135 6.67 3.08 6.26
C ARG A 135 7.56 4.11 6.97
N SER A 136 8.04 5.09 6.22
CA SER A 136 8.80 6.25 6.73
C SER A 136 7.92 7.48 7.02
N THR A 137 6.73 7.59 6.42
CA THR A 137 5.88 8.79 6.54
C THR A 137 4.40 8.41 6.57
N GLN A 138 3.64 9.13 7.38
CA GLN A 138 2.18 9.06 7.44
C GLN A 138 1.56 9.86 6.28
N ARG A 139 1.86 9.46 5.03
CA ARG A 139 1.06 9.95 3.91
C ARG A 139 -0.29 9.23 4.00
N GLN A 140 -1.32 9.94 4.43
CA GLN A 140 -2.68 9.47 4.23
C GLN A 140 -2.89 9.32 2.71
N MET A 141 -3.32 8.14 2.27
CA MET A 141 -3.75 7.99 0.89
C MET A 141 -5.06 8.75 0.78
N GLU A 142 -5.09 9.84 0.00
CA GLU A 142 -6.34 10.45 -0.44
C GLU A 142 -6.98 9.48 -1.43
N THR A 143 -7.69 8.47 -0.93
CA THR A 143 -8.58 7.68 -1.78
C THR A 143 -9.76 8.54 -2.15
N SER A 144 -9.85 8.91 -3.42
CA SER A 144 -11.01 9.53 -4.07
C SER A 144 -12.20 8.55 -4.15
N GLU A 145 -12.44 7.75 -3.11
CA GLU A 145 -13.66 6.95 -3.03
C GLU A 145 -14.73 7.86 -2.43
N GLU A 146 -15.69 8.25 -3.27
CA GLU A 146 -16.98 8.73 -2.82
C GLU A 146 -17.48 7.75 -1.76
N ARG A 147 -17.47 8.20 -0.51
CA ARG A 147 -17.97 7.44 0.63
C ARG A 147 -19.41 7.06 0.32
N GLU A 148 -19.67 5.80 0.00
CA GLU A 148 -21.01 5.24 0.14
C GLU A 148 -21.31 5.31 1.65
N GLU A 149 -22.20 6.24 2.03
CA GLU A 149 -22.79 6.30 3.36
C GLU A 149 -23.56 4.99 3.60
N GLY A 150 -22.93 4.04 4.27
CA GLY A 150 -23.54 2.77 4.59
C GLY A 150 -22.62 1.87 5.39
N ASP A 151 -22.69 2.00 6.72
CA ASP A 151 -22.31 1.00 7.73
C ASP A 151 -20.99 0.24 7.50
N ILE A 152 -19.89 0.85 7.95
CA ILE A 152 -18.83 0.10 8.64
C ILE A 152 -18.38 0.95 9.83
N SER A 153 -18.65 0.44 11.03
CA SER A 153 -18.19 0.95 12.32
C SER A 153 -16.70 1.30 12.25
N ALA A 154 -16.42 2.59 12.08
CA ALA A 154 -15.09 3.15 11.90
C ALA A 154 -14.36 3.38 13.25
N GLU A 155 -14.53 2.48 14.21
CA GLU A 155 -13.91 2.63 15.54
C GLU A 155 -12.74 1.66 15.80
N ASP A 156 -12.56 0.60 15.01
CA ASP A 156 -11.54 -0.44 15.33
C ASP A 156 -10.24 -0.40 14.49
N SER A 157 -10.05 0.57 13.60
CA SER A 157 -8.83 0.66 12.77
C SER A 157 -7.88 1.83 13.09
N GLU A 158 -8.22 2.68 14.06
CA GLU A 158 -7.31 3.72 14.59
C GLU A 158 -6.30 3.16 15.61
N SER A 159 -5.75 1.98 15.33
CA SER A 159 -4.55 1.52 16.04
C SER A 159 -3.39 2.43 15.65
N GLN A 160 -3.20 3.48 16.44
CA GLN A 160 -2.05 4.39 16.55
C GLN A 160 -0.80 3.92 15.78
N VAL A 161 -0.74 4.22 14.47
CA VAL A 161 0.51 4.12 13.73
C VAL A 161 1.31 5.35 14.13
N SER A 162 2.14 5.15 15.16
CA SER A 162 3.11 6.15 15.63
C SER A 162 3.90 6.70 14.45
N GLN A 163 4.11 8.01 14.48
CA GLN A 163 4.88 8.77 13.51
C GLN A 163 6.18 8.03 13.14
N GLY A 164 6.51 7.96 11.85
CA GLY A 164 7.87 7.59 11.41
C GLY A 164 8.41 6.27 11.95
N ALA A 165 7.60 5.21 12.02
CA ALA A 165 8.00 3.89 12.57
C ALA A 165 9.39 3.42 12.13
N ARG A 166 9.79 3.63 10.86
CA ARG A 166 11.15 3.32 10.40
C ARG A 166 12.25 4.16 11.07
N LEU A 167 12.05 5.47 11.26
CA LEU A 167 13.02 6.34 11.93
C LEU A 167 13.16 5.95 13.41
N ASP A 168 12.04 5.64 14.07
CA ASP A 168 12.03 5.18 15.44
C ASP A 168 12.78 3.85 15.59
N ILE A 169 12.59 2.91 14.65
CA ILE A 169 13.32 1.64 14.59
C ILE A 169 14.82 1.89 14.45
N LEU A 170 15.23 2.76 13.52
CA LEU A 170 16.65 3.06 13.31
C LEU A 170 17.28 3.74 14.53
N GLN A 171 16.55 4.62 15.19
CA GLN A 171 16.99 5.28 16.42
C GLN A 171 17.12 4.26 17.56
N SER A 172 16.13 3.38 17.74
CA SER A 172 16.18 2.28 18.72
C SER A 172 17.38 1.37 18.48
N ILE A 173 17.63 0.97 17.23
CA ILE A 173 18.79 0.14 16.87
C ILE A 173 20.09 0.88 17.21
N LYS A 174 20.21 2.16 16.85
CA LYS A 174 21.40 2.97 17.16
C LYS A 174 21.64 3.07 18.66
N ASP A 175 20.60 3.31 19.45
CA ASP A 175 20.71 3.44 20.90
C ASP A 175 21.08 2.10 21.55
N ASN A 176 20.46 0.99 21.12
CA ASN A 176 20.81 -0.36 21.57
C ASN A 176 22.27 -0.73 21.24
N VAL A 177 22.73 -0.40 20.03
CA VAL A 177 24.12 -0.61 19.61
C VAL A 177 25.07 0.25 20.45
N ALA A 178 24.73 1.52 20.70
CA ALA A 178 25.55 2.41 21.53
C ALA A 178 25.70 1.90 22.97
N ILE A 179 24.63 1.33 23.56
CA ILE A 179 24.66 0.68 24.87
C ILE A 179 25.63 -0.52 24.85
N ARG A 180 25.44 -1.45 23.90
CA ARG A 180 26.29 -2.65 23.78
C ARG A 180 27.77 -2.31 23.58
N LEU A 181 28.07 -1.30 22.75
CA LEU A 181 29.45 -0.84 22.51
C LEU A 181 30.09 -0.21 23.76
N SER A 182 29.28 0.48 24.57
CA SER A 182 29.72 1.11 25.82
C SER A 182 30.01 0.07 26.90
N GLU A 183 29.15 -0.96 27.02
CA GLU A 183 29.34 -2.09 27.94
C GLU A 183 30.64 -2.86 27.64
N LEU A 184 30.91 -3.10 26.36
CA LEU A 184 32.12 -3.78 25.90
C LEU A 184 33.37 -2.89 25.92
N LYS A 185 33.21 -1.59 26.25
CA LYS A 185 34.30 -0.60 26.29
C LYS A 185 35.13 -0.62 25.01
N MET A 186 34.48 -0.61 23.85
CA MET A 186 35.19 -0.74 22.57
C MET A 186 35.88 0.55 22.12
N GLY A 187 35.49 1.72 22.64
CA GLY A 187 36.03 3.01 22.17
C GLY A 187 35.60 3.39 20.75
N ILE A 188 34.56 2.73 20.24
CA ILE A 188 33.95 2.95 18.93
C ILE A 188 32.63 3.69 19.13
N GLU A 189 32.36 4.67 18.27
CA GLU A 189 31.08 5.35 18.18
C GLU A 189 30.44 5.09 16.81
N VAL A 190 29.19 4.61 16.82
CA VAL A 190 28.39 4.46 15.60
C VAL A 190 27.61 5.75 15.36
N ILE A 191 27.89 6.38 14.22
CA ILE A 191 27.31 7.68 13.84
C ILE A 191 25.88 7.48 13.37
N ASP A 192 25.67 6.47 12.52
CA ASP A 192 24.40 6.22 11.86
C ASP A 192 24.32 4.76 11.37
N ILE A 193 23.10 4.23 11.38
CA ILE A 193 22.76 2.88 10.91
C ILE A 193 21.56 3.04 9.98
N GLN A 194 21.63 2.39 8.83
CA GLN A 194 20.61 2.52 7.80
C GLN A 194 20.34 1.15 7.15
N LEU A 195 19.09 0.92 6.77
CA LEU A 195 18.68 -0.28 6.03
C LEU A 195 18.81 -0.01 4.53
N LYS A 196 19.70 -0.75 3.86
CA LYS A 196 20.00 -0.66 2.43
C LYS A 196 18.91 -1.32 1.60
N ARG A 197 18.49 -2.54 1.96
CA ARG A 197 17.48 -3.33 1.25
C ARG A 197 16.65 -4.15 2.21
N ILE A 198 15.36 -4.28 1.90
CA ILE A 198 14.42 -5.13 2.63
C ILE A 198 13.58 -5.86 1.59
N ASN A 199 13.74 -7.18 1.49
CA ASN A 199 13.02 -8.01 0.52
C ASN A 199 12.34 -9.18 1.23
N TYR A 200 11.18 -9.62 0.75
CA TYR A 200 10.64 -10.92 1.19
C TYR A 200 11.50 -12.07 0.67
N ASN A 201 11.55 -13.18 1.42
CA ASN A 201 12.03 -14.45 0.85
C ASN A 201 11.12 -14.86 -0.33
N LYS A 202 11.71 -15.46 -1.37
CA LYS A 202 11.03 -16.06 -2.53
C LYS A 202 9.77 -16.84 -2.15
N GLN A 203 9.79 -17.63 -1.07
CA GLN A 203 8.61 -18.39 -0.66
C GLN A 203 7.45 -17.50 -0.22
N VAL A 204 7.73 -16.47 0.60
CA VAL A 204 6.72 -15.51 1.06
C VAL A 204 6.24 -14.64 -0.10
N GLN A 205 7.15 -14.22 -0.98
CA GLN A 205 6.85 -13.42 -2.17
C GLN A 205 5.86 -14.14 -3.09
N SER A 206 6.09 -15.41 -3.43
CA SER A 206 5.18 -16.18 -4.28
C SER A 206 3.79 -16.35 -3.64
N LYS A 207 3.73 -16.59 -2.32
CA LYS A 207 2.45 -16.68 -1.59
C LYS A 207 1.68 -15.35 -1.60
N LEU A 208 2.36 -14.24 -1.35
CA LEU A 208 1.75 -12.91 -1.40
C LEU A 208 1.26 -12.58 -2.80
N PHE A 209 2.03 -12.90 -3.84
CA PHE A 209 1.64 -12.67 -5.23
C PHE A 209 0.38 -13.47 -5.61
N ASN A 210 0.35 -14.76 -5.28
CA ASN A 210 -0.83 -15.59 -5.50
C ASN A 210 -2.05 -15.07 -4.72
N ARG A 211 -1.85 -14.63 -3.47
CA ARG A 211 -2.93 -14.01 -2.68
C ARG A 211 -3.44 -12.72 -3.32
N MET A 212 -2.55 -11.84 -3.78
CA MET A 212 -2.93 -10.61 -4.47
C MET A 212 -3.72 -10.89 -5.74
N ILE A 213 -3.33 -11.90 -6.54
CA ILE A 213 -4.10 -12.30 -7.72
C ILE A 213 -5.51 -12.75 -7.32
N SER A 214 -5.62 -13.62 -6.32
CA SER A 214 -6.93 -14.10 -5.84
C SER A 214 -7.79 -12.97 -5.28
N GLU A 215 -7.22 -12.07 -4.48
CA GLU A 215 -7.91 -10.88 -3.97
C GLU A 215 -8.39 -9.97 -5.10
N GLN A 216 -7.55 -9.69 -6.11
CA GLN A 216 -7.93 -8.89 -7.27
C GLN A 216 -9.04 -9.55 -8.10
N ASN A 217 -8.98 -10.86 -8.29
CA ASN A 217 -10.05 -11.61 -8.96
C ASN A 217 -11.36 -11.56 -8.16
N MET A 218 -11.31 -11.68 -6.83
CA MET A 218 -12.49 -11.55 -5.97
C MET A 218 -13.09 -10.14 -6.03
N ILE A 219 -12.24 -9.10 -5.99
CA ILE A 219 -12.68 -7.70 -6.11
C ILE A 219 -13.33 -7.47 -7.48
N ALA A 220 -12.71 -7.94 -8.56
CA ALA A 220 -13.27 -7.84 -9.89
C ALA A 220 -14.62 -8.56 -10.01
N GLU A 221 -14.74 -9.76 -9.43
CA GLU A 221 -16.00 -10.51 -9.44
C GLU A 221 -17.09 -9.83 -8.59
N LYS A 222 -16.72 -9.26 -7.44
CA LYS A 222 -17.63 -8.44 -6.62
C LYS A 222 -18.18 -7.27 -7.43
N TYR A 223 -17.32 -6.51 -8.11
CA TYR A 223 -17.75 -5.39 -8.94
C TYR A 223 -18.56 -5.83 -10.17
N ARG A 224 -18.20 -6.94 -10.82
CA ARG A 224 -18.99 -7.51 -11.92
C ARG A 224 -20.37 -7.95 -11.43
N GLY A 225 -20.45 -8.62 -10.30
CA GLY A 225 -21.71 -9.04 -9.66
C GLY A 225 -22.59 -7.85 -9.31
N GLN A 226 -22.02 -6.81 -8.68
CA GLN A 226 -22.72 -5.55 -8.40
C GLN A 226 -23.21 -4.86 -9.67
N GLY A 227 -22.38 -4.79 -10.71
CA GLY A 227 -22.76 -4.21 -12.01
C GLY A 227 -23.88 -4.99 -12.69
N GLN A 228 -23.83 -6.32 -12.66
CA GLN A 228 -24.90 -7.17 -13.18
C GLN A 228 -26.19 -7.02 -12.37
N GLY A 229 -26.10 -6.95 -11.04
CA GLY A 229 -27.23 -6.70 -10.14
C GLY A 229 -27.93 -5.37 -10.46
N LYS A 230 -27.17 -4.26 -10.44
CA LYS A 230 -27.68 -2.91 -10.80
C LYS A 230 -28.29 -2.90 -12.20
N LYS A 231 -27.69 -3.60 -13.17
CA LYS A 231 -28.25 -3.75 -14.52
C LYS A 231 -29.61 -4.44 -14.51
N GLN A 232 -29.76 -5.58 -13.82
CA GLN A 232 -31.03 -6.31 -13.78
C GLN A 232 -32.12 -5.53 -13.04
N GLU A 233 -31.76 -4.83 -11.98
CA GLU A 233 -32.65 -3.93 -11.25
C GLU A 233 -33.20 -2.82 -12.17
N ILE A 234 -32.32 -2.12 -12.90
CA ILE A 234 -32.71 -1.08 -13.87
C ILE A 234 -33.61 -1.65 -14.97
N LEU A 235 -33.27 -2.82 -15.53
CA LEU A 235 -34.09 -3.48 -16.55
C LEU A 235 -35.48 -3.86 -16.01
N GLY A 236 -35.54 -4.39 -14.79
CA GLY A 236 -36.79 -4.72 -14.11
C GLY A 236 -37.68 -3.48 -13.93
N MET A 237 -37.12 -2.40 -13.40
CA MET A 237 -37.82 -1.12 -13.27
C MET A 237 -38.27 -0.56 -14.63
N GLN A 238 -37.44 -0.66 -15.66
CA GLN A 238 -37.77 -0.21 -17.01
C GLN A 238 -38.98 -0.97 -17.59
N ILE A 239 -39.00 -2.31 -17.46
CA ILE A 239 -40.11 -3.15 -17.92
C ILE A 239 -41.39 -2.82 -17.16
N GLN A 240 -41.31 -2.68 -15.83
CA GLN A 240 -42.46 -2.33 -14.99
C GLN A 240 -43.03 -0.97 -15.38
N LYS A 241 -42.19 0.07 -15.49
CA LYS A 241 -42.60 1.42 -15.87
C LYS A 241 -43.17 1.48 -17.28
N SER A 242 -42.60 0.73 -18.23
CA SER A 242 -43.14 0.61 -19.58
C SER A 242 -44.54 -0.01 -19.59
N LYS A 243 -44.74 -1.10 -18.82
CA LYS A 243 -46.04 -1.76 -18.68
C LYS A 243 -47.09 -0.86 -18.04
N GLU A 244 -46.71 -0.14 -16.98
CA GLU A 244 -47.56 0.85 -16.31
C GLU A 244 -48.01 1.94 -17.28
N VAL A 245 -47.06 2.61 -17.97
CA VAL A 245 -47.36 3.67 -18.96
C VAL A 245 -48.29 3.14 -20.06
N ARG A 246 -48.04 1.95 -20.59
CA ARG A 246 -48.88 1.35 -21.63
C ARG A 246 -50.29 1.02 -21.12
N SER A 247 -50.40 0.58 -19.87
CA SER A 247 -51.69 0.23 -19.25
C SER A 247 -52.52 1.48 -18.97
N GLN A 248 -51.88 2.54 -18.47
CA GLN A 248 -52.48 3.85 -18.26
C GLN A 248 -52.97 4.46 -19.57
N ALA A 249 -52.11 4.47 -20.61
CA ALA A 249 -52.49 4.96 -21.94
C ALA A 249 -53.65 4.15 -22.55
N TYR A 250 -53.67 2.83 -22.34
CA TYR A 250 -54.78 1.99 -22.81
C TYR A 250 -56.09 2.29 -22.08
N LEU A 251 -56.03 2.47 -20.75
CA LEU A 251 -57.19 2.86 -19.95
C LEU A 251 -57.76 4.20 -20.42
N GLU A 252 -56.93 5.22 -20.56
CA GLU A 252 -57.33 6.55 -21.04
C GLU A 252 -57.93 6.49 -22.44
N ALA A 253 -57.32 5.73 -23.36
CA ALA A 253 -57.86 5.54 -24.69
C ALA A 253 -59.24 4.86 -24.67
N GLN A 254 -59.47 3.87 -23.79
CA GLN A 254 -60.77 3.21 -23.65
C GLN A 254 -61.82 4.14 -23.03
N ILE A 255 -61.45 4.99 -22.06
CA ILE A 255 -62.35 5.99 -21.48
C ILE A 255 -62.76 6.99 -22.55
N ILE A 256 -61.80 7.59 -23.25
CA ILE A 256 -62.07 8.56 -24.33
C ILE A 256 -62.95 7.93 -25.42
N LYS A 257 -62.67 6.69 -25.80
CA LYS A 257 -63.50 5.97 -26.78
C LYS A 257 -64.90 5.71 -26.25
N GLY A 258 -65.05 5.29 -25.00
CA GLY A 258 -66.35 5.06 -24.36
C GLY A 258 -67.19 6.33 -24.29
N ASP A 259 -66.57 7.46 -23.92
CA ASP A 259 -67.23 8.76 -23.87
C ASP A 259 -67.64 9.23 -25.28
N ALA A 260 -66.76 9.08 -26.27
CA ALA A 260 -67.05 9.42 -27.66
C ALA A 260 -68.17 8.54 -28.26
N ASP A 261 -68.17 7.23 -27.96
CA ASP A 261 -69.22 6.30 -28.38
C ASP A 261 -70.56 6.66 -27.72
N ALA A 262 -70.56 7.02 -26.42
CA ALA A 262 -71.75 7.47 -25.71
C ALA A 262 -72.32 8.78 -26.28
N GLU A 263 -71.46 9.76 -26.58
CA GLU A 263 -71.85 11.02 -27.22
C GLU A 263 -72.41 10.77 -28.63
N ALA A 264 -71.74 9.93 -29.43
CA ALA A 264 -72.21 9.57 -30.77
C ALA A 264 -73.59 8.90 -30.71
N VAL A 265 -73.79 7.94 -29.81
CA VAL A 265 -75.10 7.28 -29.60
C VAL A 265 -76.16 8.28 -29.17
N SER A 266 -75.84 9.23 -28.29
CA SER A 266 -76.76 10.30 -27.88
C SER A 266 -77.16 11.18 -29.06
N ILE A 267 -76.21 11.61 -29.90
CA ILE A 267 -76.47 12.39 -31.12
C ILE A 267 -77.35 11.60 -32.09
N TYR A 268 -77.03 10.32 -32.34
CA TYR A 268 -77.84 9.46 -33.20
C TYR A 268 -79.25 9.25 -32.65
N ALA A 269 -79.40 8.98 -31.35
CA ALA A 269 -80.70 8.81 -30.71
C ALA A 269 -81.54 10.09 -30.83
N ASN A 270 -80.94 11.26 -30.57
CA ASN A 270 -81.60 12.56 -30.74
C ASN A 270 -82.00 12.82 -32.20
N ALA A 271 -81.15 12.46 -33.17
CA ALA A 271 -81.47 12.59 -34.59
C ALA A 271 -82.60 11.66 -35.02
N TYR A 272 -82.60 10.40 -34.59
CA TYR A 272 -83.63 9.41 -34.93
C TYR A 272 -84.96 9.66 -34.22
N ASN A 273 -84.95 10.17 -32.99
CA ASN A 273 -86.16 10.54 -32.26
C ASN A 273 -86.96 11.67 -32.93
N LYS A 274 -86.35 12.48 -33.80
CA LYS A 274 -87.07 13.52 -34.57
C LYS A 274 -88.11 12.93 -35.53
N SER A 275 -87.89 11.71 -36.04
CA SER A 275 -88.86 11.00 -36.88
C SER A 275 -88.69 9.48 -36.75
N PRO A 276 -89.44 8.84 -35.83
CA PRO A 276 -89.37 7.39 -35.63
C PRO A 276 -89.75 6.56 -36.86
N GLU A 277 -90.67 7.07 -37.69
CA GLU A 277 -91.12 6.38 -38.91
C GLU A 277 -90.01 6.31 -39.97
N PHE A 278 -89.28 7.41 -40.17
CA PHE A 278 -88.17 7.47 -41.11
C PHE A 278 -86.99 6.57 -40.69
N TYR A 279 -86.71 6.48 -39.39
CA TYR A 279 -85.68 5.57 -38.87
C TYR A 279 -86.03 4.10 -39.17
N ASN A 280 -87.26 3.67 -38.86
CA ASN A 280 -87.70 2.30 -39.11
C ASN A 280 -87.65 1.95 -40.60
N PHE A 281 -88.06 2.87 -41.48
CA PHE A 281 -87.95 2.72 -42.93
C PHE A 281 -86.49 2.56 -43.38
N LYS A 282 -85.61 3.50 -43.04
CA LYS A 282 -84.18 3.45 -43.43
C LYS A 282 -83.49 2.20 -42.87
N LYS A 283 -83.76 1.81 -41.63
CA LYS A 283 -83.15 0.64 -40.99
C LYS A 283 -83.62 -0.66 -41.63
N SER A 284 -84.89 -0.74 -42.04
CA SER A 284 -85.40 -1.89 -42.80
C SER A 284 -84.69 -2.03 -44.16
N LEU A 285 -84.49 -0.93 -44.91
CA LEU A 285 -83.73 -0.94 -46.17
C LEU A 285 -82.27 -1.35 -45.99
N GLU A 286 -81.57 -0.79 -45.00
CA GLU A 286 -80.18 -1.16 -44.70
C GLU A 286 -80.05 -2.64 -44.31
N THR A 287 -81.02 -3.14 -43.55
CA THR A 287 -81.08 -4.55 -43.14
C THR A 287 -81.30 -5.44 -44.36
N TYR A 288 -82.23 -5.09 -45.25
CA TYR A 288 -82.45 -5.84 -46.50
C TYR A 288 -81.16 -5.98 -47.30
N ILE A 289 -80.41 -4.89 -47.50
CA ILE A 289 -79.14 -4.91 -48.25
C ILE A 289 -78.10 -5.82 -47.58
N LYS A 290 -78.00 -5.80 -46.24
CA LYS A 290 -77.00 -6.59 -45.51
C LYS A 290 -77.35 -8.08 -45.38
N THR A 291 -78.63 -8.43 -45.33
CA THR A 291 -79.07 -9.81 -45.09
C THR A 291 -79.44 -10.57 -46.37
N LEU A 292 -79.78 -9.88 -47.44
CA LEU A 292 -80.05 -10.48 -48.76
C LEU A 292 -78.80 -10.43 -49.65
N ASP A 293 -77.77 -11.19 -49.26
CA ASP A 293 -76.67 -11.50 -50.18
C ASP A 293 -77.09 -12.64 -51.12
N SER A 294 -76.49 -12.71 -52.31
CA SER A 294 -76.75 -13.65 -53.41
C SER A 294 -76.73 -15.15 -53.06
N THR A 295 -76.25 -15.49 -51.86
CA THR A 295 -76.10 -16.85 -51.33
C THR A 295 -77.14 -17.24 -50.28
N THR A 296 -77.88 -16.28 -49.71
CA THR A 296 -78.81 -16.56 -48.59
C THR A 296 -80.24 -16.74 -49.09
N LYS A 297 -80.79 -17.95 -48.96
CA LYS A 297 -82.20 -18.23 -49.24
C LYS A 297 -83.01 -18.16 -47.95
N VAL A 298 -83.81 -17.10 -47.81
CA VAL A 298 -84.70 -16.89 -46.66
C VAL A 298 -86.11 -17.38 -47.02
N ILE A 299 -86.65 -18.31 -46.23
CA ILE A 299 -88.03 -18.80 -46.34
C ILE A 299 -88.81 -18.23 -45.15
N MET A 300 -89.70 -17.26 -45.40
CA MET A 300 -90.56 -16.64 -44.37
C MET A 300 -91.99 -16.44 -44.91
N SER A 301 -92.98 -16.43 -44.00
CA SER A 301 -94.38 -16.20 -44.34
C SER A 301 -94.68 -14.72 -44.60
N THR A 302 -95.68 -14.45 -45.45
CA THR A 302 -96.05 -13.13 -45.99
C THR A 302 -96.60 -12.14 -44.96
N ASP A 303 -96.93 -12.60 -43.74
CA ASP A 303 -97.49 -11.78 -42.66
C ASP A 303 -96.44 -11.22 -41.69
N GLY A 304 -95.15 -11.43 -41.98
CA GLY A 304 -94.06 -10.94 -41.16
C GLY A 304 -93.96 -9.41 -41.19
N LYS A 305 -93.85 -8.78 -40.00
CA LYS A 305 -93.55 -7.33 -39.84
C LYS A 305 -92.32 -6.85 -40.62
N TYR A 306 -91.50 -7.79 -41.09
CA TYR A 306 -90.29 -7.59 -41.88
C TYR A 306 -90.56 -7.03 -43.29
N PHE A 307 -91.72 -7.25 -43.93
CA PHE A 307 -92.01 -6.79 -45.30
C PHE A 307 -92.96 -5.58 -45.39
N LYS A 308 -93.32 -4.96 -44.26
CA LYS A 308 -94.35 -3.91 -44.17
C LYS A 308 -94.18 -2.73 -45.15
N TYR A 309 -92.94 -2.40 -45.53
CA TYR A 309 -92.63 -1.28 -46.45
C TYR A 309 -92.41 -1.69 -47.91
N LEU A 310 -92.42 -3.00 -48.22
CA LEU A 310 -92.33 -3.54 -49.59
C LEU A 310 -93.70 -3.91 -50.18
N THR A 311 -94.75 -3.98 -49.35
CA THR A 311 -96.11 -4.38 -49.74
C THR A 311 -97.10 -3.21 -49.75
N GLN A 312 -96.61 -1.97 -49.86
CA GLN A 312 -97.43 -0.77 -49.98
C GLN A 312 -97.44 -0.25 -51.42
#